data_AF-A0A095TED9-F1
#
_entry.id   AF-A0A095TED9-F1
#
_cell.length_a   1.000
_cell.length_b   1.000
_cell.length_c   1.000
_cell.angle_alpha   90.00
_cell.angle_beta   90.00
_cell.angle_gamma   90.00
#
_symmetry.space_group_name_H-M   'P 1'
#
loop_
_entity.id
_entity.type
_entity.pdbx_description
1 polymer ?
#
loop_
_entity_poly.entity_id
_entity_poly.type
_entity_poly.pdbx_seq_one_letter_code
_entity_poly.pdbx_strand_id
1 'polypeptide(L)'
;MLTQTKGDIVRAALRKLGIASDATLTDVEPQSMEDAVNDLEMMMAEWYQDGRGIITGYVFSNDDNPPEEGDDHGMRSISVSAVVHNLALRIAPDYVVTPADKVVTTARYGKERLMKSTAISRAASIGYSYPQRMPVGSGNRLATYNNWNFYPGNQNANSATSTDEGDSEESG
;
A
#
# COMPACT_ATOMS: atom_id res chain seq x y z
N MET A 1 -6.71 21.39 7.46
CA MET A 1 -7.80 20.68 6.76
C MET A 1 -7.48 19.20 6.85
N LEU A 2 -8.15 18.49 7.76
CA LEU A 2 -8.03 17.03 7.84
C LEU A 2 -8.95 16.49 6.75
N THR A 3 -8.39 16.08 5.62
CA THR A 3 -9.12 15.17 4.70
C THR A 3 -9.31 13.88 5.50
N GLN A 4 -10.54 13.59 5.91
CA GLN A 4 -10.86 12.35 6.65
C GLN A 4 -11.69 11.40 5.81
N THR A 5 -12.56 11.96 4.96
CA THR A 5 -13.51 11.19 4.17
C THR A 5 -13.05 10.96 2.74
N LYS A 6 -13.58 9.91 2.09
CA LYS A 6 -13.37 9.62 0.66
C LYS A 6 -13.82 10.81 -0.22
N GLY A 7 -14.96 11.42 0.11
CA GLY A 7 -15.49 12.59 -0.60
C GLY A 7 -14.56 13.81 -0.53
N ASP A 8 -13.86 14.04 0.58
CA ASP A 8 -12.90 15.15 0.68
C ASP A 8 -11.68 14.99 -0.23
N ILE A 9 -11.25 13.74 -0.48
CA ILE A 9 -10.17 13.44 -1.42
C ILE A 9 -10.61 13.74 -2.85
N VAL A 10 -11.81 13.29 -3.22
CA VAL A 10 -12.39 13.54 -4.54
C VAL A 10 -12.54 15.03 -4.79
N ARG A 11 -13.13 15.77 -3.85
CA ARG A 11 -13.24 17.24 -3.93
C ARG A 11 -11.87 17.90 -4.04
N ALA A 12 -10.87 17.42 -3.32
CA ALA A 12 -9.50 17.93 -3.45
C ALA A 12 -8.90 17.64 -4.83
N ALA A 13 -9.17 16.49 -5.44
CA ALA A 13 -8.73 16.14 -6.79
C ALA A 13 -9.39 17.04 -7.85
N LEU A 14 -10.70 17.25 -7.76
CA LEU A 14 -11.45 18.16 -8.63
C LEU A 14 -10.94 19.61 -8.53
N ARG A 15 -10.56 20.07 -7.32
CA ARG A 15 -9.89 21.37 -7.14
C ARG A 15 -8.55 21.44 -7.85
N LYS A 16 -7.78 20.36 -7.89
CA LYS A 16 -6.47 20.31 -8.58
C LYS A 16 -6.57 20.34 -10.09
N LEU A 17 -7.68 19.85 -10.66
CA LEU A 17 -7.95 19.97 -12.10
C LEU A 17 -8.35 21.38 -12.54
N GLY A 18 -8.55 22.31 -11.60
CA GLY A 18 -9.07 23.63 -11.92
C GLY A 18 -10.57 23.66 -12.18
N ILE A 19 -11.25 22.50 -12.10
CA ILE A 19 -12.71 22.37 -12.21
C ILE A 19 -13.39 22.97 -10.96
N ALA A 20 -12.74 22.87 -9.80
CA ALA A 20 -13.20 23.50 -8.56
C ALA A 20 -12.28 24.65 -8.07
N SER A 21 -11.89 25.57 -8.96
CA SER A 21 -11.33 26.88 -8.54
C SER A 21 -12.44 27.93 -8.57
N ASP A 22 -12.90 28.38 -7.40
CA ASP A 22 -13.63 29.61 -6.99
C ASP A 22 -14.52 30.44 -7.96
N ALA A 23 -14.71 30.06 -9.22
CA ALA A 23 -15.31 30.86 -10.28
C ALA A 23 -16.48 30.17 -11.01
N THR A 24 -16.63 28.84 -10.89
CA THR A 24 -17.64 28.06 -11.64
C THR A 24 -18.36 26.99 -10.80
N LEU A 25 -18.45 27.19 -9.49
CA LEU A 25 -18.99 26.22 -8.52
C LEU A 25 -20.52 26.06 -8.61
N THR A 26 -21.06 25.69 -9.78
CA THR A 26 -22.50 25.44 -9.97
C THR A 26 -22.87 24.03 -10.41
N ASP A 27 -22.02 23.25 -11.08
CA ASP A 27 -22.47 21.99 -11.70
C ASP A 27 -21.48 20.82 -11.57
N VAL A 28 -21.09 20.42 -10.35
CA VAL A 28 -20.68 19.01 -10.17
C VAL A 28 -21.94 18.23 -9.85
N GLU A 29 -22.41 17.44 -10.81
CA GLU A 29 -23.58 16.59 -10.64
C GLU A 29 -23.33 15.57 -9.52
N PRO A 30 -24.29 15.32 -8.61
CA PRO A 30 -24.12 14.38 -7.51
C PRO A 30 -23.68 12.97 -7.95
N GLN A 31 -24.16 12.51 -9.11
CA GLN A 31 -23.73 11.22 -9.70
C GLN A 31 -22.24 11.22 -10.06
N SER A 32 -21.70 12.36 -10.51
CA SER A 32 -20.30 12.48 -10.86
C SER A 32 -19.36 12.37 -9.66
N MET A 33 -19.83 12.74 -8.46
CA MET A 33 -19.09 12.52 -7.21
C MET A 33 -19.05 11.04 -6.82
N GLU A 34 -20.17 10.34 -6.95
CA GLU A 34 -20.27 8.90 -6.67
C GLU A 34 -19.38 8.09 -7.62
N ASP A 35 -19.42 8.40 -8.92
CA ASP A 35 -18.55 7.79 -9.93
C ASP A 35 -17.06 8.04 -9.62
N ALA A 36 -16.71 9.26 -9.22
CA ALA A 36 -15.33 9.59 -8.85
C ALA A 36 -14.86 8.90 -7.56
N VAL A 37 -15.76 8.58 -6.63
CA VAL A 37 -15.46 7.74 -5.45
C VAL A 37 -15.20 6.29 -5.88
N ASN A 38 -16.00 5.75 -6.82
CA ASN A 38 -15.79 4.43 -7.40
C ASN A 38 -14.44 4.34 -8.14
N ASP A 39 -14.05 5.38 -8.87
CA ASP A 39 -12.74 5.46 -9.52
C ASP A 39 -11.57 5.53 -8.52
N LEU A 40 -11.78 6.19 -7.38
CA LEU A 40 -10.82 6.19 -6.28
C LEU A 40 -10.67 4.78 -5.71
N GLU A 41 -11.76 4.07 -5.42
CA GLU A 41 -11.76 2.68 -4.97
C GLU A 41 -11.01 1.76 -5.95
N MET A 42 -11.35 1.83 -7.24
CA MET A 42 -10.68 1.07 -8.30
C MET A 42 -9.18 1.38 -8.38
N MET A 43 -8.79 2.66 -8.26
CA MET A 43 -7.38 3.06 -8.26
C MET A 43 -6.64 2.51 -7.04
N MET A 44 -7.26 2.57 -5.87
CA MET A 44 -6.65 2.05 -4.64
C MET A 44 -6.53 0.53 -4.68
N ALA A 45 -7.49 -0.17 -5.26
CA ALA A 45 -7.45 -1.63 -5.44
C ALA A 45 -6.31 -2.03 -6.39
N GLU A 46 -6.19 -1.35 -7.54
CA GLU A 46 -5.09 -1.56 -8.49
C GLU A 46 -3.73 -1.33 -7.83
N TRP A 47 -3.61 -0.27 -7.03
CA TRP A 47 -2.37 0.04 -6.34
C TRP A 47 -2.05 -0.97 -5.25
N TYR A 48 -3.04 -1.47 -4.52
CA TYR A 48 -2.81 -2.41 -3.43
C TYR A 48 -2.41 -3.80 -3.94
N GLN A 49 -2.97 -4.24 -5.07
CA GLN A 49 -2.70 -5.53 -5.72
C GLN A 49 -2.68 -6.69 -4.70
N ASP A 50 -3.76 -6.85 -3.95
CA ASP A 50 -3.92 -7.86 -2.89
C ASP A 50 -2.76 -7.91 -1.88
N GLY A 51 -2.19 -6.75 -1.57
CA GLY A 51 -1.09 -6.60 -0.62
C GLY A 51 0.31 -6.77 -1.22
N ARG A 52 0.44 -6.96 -2.53
CA ARG A 52 1.73 -7.00 -3.25
C ARG A 52 2.17 -5.65 -3.81
N GLY A 53 1.24 -4.71 -3.96
CA GLY A 53 1.46 -3.39 -4.54
C GLY A 53 1.86 -2.31 -3.52
N ILE A 54 1.41 -1.08 -3.67
CA ILE A 54 1.71 0.05 -2.79
C ILE A 54 0.83 -0.01 -1.54
N ILE A 55 1.45 0.10 -0.35
CA ILE A 55 0.72 0.07 0.92
C ILE A 55 0.44 1.52 1.37
N THR A 56 -0.82 1.95 1.22
CA THR A 56 -1.27 3.31 1.59
C THR A 56 -1.98 3.36 2.94
N GLY A 57 -2.51 2.23 3.40
CA GLY A 57 -3.40 2.12 4.57
C GLY A 57 -4.86 2.46 4.26
N TYR A 58 -5.25 2.46 2.98
CA TYR A 58 -6.63 2.71 2.58
C TYR A 58 -7.59 1.62 3.09
N VAL A 59 -8.76 2.02 3.54
CA VAL A 59 -9.83 1.12 3.97
C VAL A 59 -10.85 1.01 2.83
N PHE A 60 -10.94 -0.18 2.26
CA PHE A 60 -11.92 -0.53 1.23
C PHE A 60 -13.31 -0.67 1.84
N SER A 61 -14.34 -0.31 1.08
CA SER A 61 -15.72 -0.61 1.46
C SER A 61 -15.99 -2.12 1.31
N ASN A 62 -16.94 -2.64 2.08
CA ASN A 62 -17.32 -4.05 2.00
C ASN A 62 -18.10 -4.32 0.71
N ASP A 63 -18.04 -5.54 0.18
CA ASP A 63 -18.76 -5.93 -1.05
C ASP A 63 -20.29 -5.69 -0.95
N ASP A 64 -20.86 -5.72 0.26
CA ASP A 64 -22.29 -5.51 0.51
C ASP A 64 -22.70 -4.02 0.64
N ASN A 65 -21.73 -3.11 0.82
CA ASN A 65 -22.00 -1.68 0.99
C ASN A 65 -21.16 -0.85 0.01
N PRO A 66 -21.77 -0.18 -0.98
CA PRO A 66 -21.02 0.63 -1.92
C PRO A 66 -20.26 1.75 -1.20
N PRO A 67 -19.14 2.21 -1.78
CA PRO A 67 -18.32 3.25 -1.17
C PRO A 67 -19.07 4.59 -1.15
N GLU A 68 -19.29 5.14 0.04
CA GLU A 68 -19.99 6.42 0.20
C GLU A 68 -18.99 7.58 0.35
N GLU A 69 -19.41 8.78 -0.05
CA GLU A 69 -18.61 10.01 0.13
C GLU A 69 -18.24 10.27 1.59
N GLY A 70 -19.10 9.86 2.52
CA GLY A 70 -18.95 10.05 3.96
C GLY A 70 -18.00 9.05 4.63
N ASP A 71 -17.60 7.98 3.93
CA ASP A 71 -16.76 6.94 4.51
C ASP A 71 -15.35 7.44 4.79
N ASP A 72 -14.78 7.01 5.92
CA ASP A 72 -13.40 7.28 6.27
C ASP A 72 -12.44 6.52 5.35
N HIS A 73 -11.41 7.20 4.87
CA HIS A 73 -10.46 6.58 3.94
C HIS A 73 -9.34 5.78 4.62
N GLY A 74 -9.10 5.97 5.93
CA GLY A 74 -8.07 5.25 6.73
C GLY A 74 -6.59 5.49 6.37
N MET A 75 -6.31 6.15 5.25
CA MET A 75 -4.95 6.40 4.77
C MET A 75 -4.06 7.24 5.71
N ARG A 76 -2.75 6.97 5.63
CA ARG A 76 -1.71 7.81 6.26
C ARG A 76 -1.64 9.19 5.60
N SER A 77 -1.33 10.22 6.38
CA SER A 77 -1.22 11.61 5.90
C SER A 77 -0.23 11.81 4.74
N ILE A 78 0.84 11.00 4.68
CA ILE A 78 1.82 11.03 3.58
C ILE A 78 1.23 10.55 2.24
N SER A 79 0.22 9.67 2.29
CA SER A 79 -0.41 9.06 1.11
C SER A 79 -1.43 9.99 0.46
N VAL A 80 -2.08 10.84 1.25
CA VAL A 80 -3.19 11.71 0.79
C VAL A 80 -2.79 12.55 -0.41
N SER A 81 -1.67 13.27 -0.33
CA SER A 81 -1.23 14.16 -1.42
C SER A 81 -0.98 13.37 -2.72
N ALA A 82 -0.34 12.21 -2.63
CA ALA A 82 -0.08 11.39 -3.80
C ALA A 82 -1.38 10.86 -4.43
N VAL A 83 -2.32 10.39 -3.61
CA VAL A 83 -3.61 9.87 -4.08
C VAL A 83 -4.44 10.97 -4.74
N VAL A 84 -4.54 12.15 -4.12
CA VAL A 84 -5.27 13.30 -4.69
C VAL A 84 -4.77 13.67 -6.10
N HIS A 85 -3.45 13.75 -6.29
CA HIS A 85 -2.89 14.13 -7.59
C HIS A 85 -3.03 13.03 -8.64
N ASN A 86 -2.95 11.75 -8.25
CA ASN A 86 -3.15 10.64 -9.20
C ASN A 86 -4.63 10.44 -9.55
N LEU A 87 -5.54 10.62 -8.58
CA LEU A 87 -6.98 10.61 -8.84
C LEU A 87 -7.36 11.72 -9.83
N ALA A 88 -6.82 12.92 -9.62
CA ALA A 88 -7.04 14.04 -10.54
C ALA A 88 -6.67 13.66 -11.99
N LEU A 89 -5.55 12.96 -12.20
CA LEU A 89 -5.19 12.50 -13.56
C LEU A 89 -6.13 11.44 -14.12
N ARG A 90 -6.72 10.61 -13.26
CA ARG A 90 -7.63 9.53 -13.67
C ARG A 90 -8.98 10.07 -14.13
N ILE A 91 -9.54 11.04 -13.40
CA ILE A 91 -10.86 11.64 -13.69
C ILE A 91 -10.79 12.77 -14.74
N ALA A 92 -9.59 13.29 -15.05
CA ALA A 92 -9.44 14.39 -16.01
C ALA A 92 -10.05 14.10 -17.41
N PRO A 93 -9.89 12.89 -17.99
CA PRO A 93 -10.49 12.53 -19.27
C PRO A 93 -12.02 12.55 -19.26
N ASP A 94 -12.66 12.22 -18.13
CA ASP A 94 -14.12 12.16 -18.02
C ASP A 94 -14.75 13.56 -18.15
N TYR A 95 -14.04 14.58 -17.67
CA TYR A 95 -14.42 15.98 -17.84
C TYR A 95 -13.82 16.62 -19.11
N VAL A 96 -13.12 15.85 -19.95
CA VAL A 96 -12.43 16.36 -21.16
C VAL A 96 -11.45 17.50 -20.83
N VAL A 97 -10.84 17.47 -19.64
CA VAL A 97 -9.89 18.48 -19.16
C VAL A 97 -8.46 17.97 -19.31
N THR A 98 -7.58 18.80 -19.85
CA THR A 98 -6.14 18.49 -19.88
C THR A 98 -5.50 18.89 -18.54
N PRO A 99 -4.92 17.95 -17.77
CA PRO A 99 -4.29 18.28 -16.50
C PRO A 99 -3.02 19.10 -16.71
N ALA A 100 -2.76 20.05 -15.82
CA ALA A 100 -1.53 20.84 -15.86
C ALA A 100 -0.28 19.96 -15.65
N ASP A 101 0.82 20.25 -16.36
CA ASP A 101 2.10 19.50 -16.26
C ASP A 101 2.63 19.39 -14.82
N LYS A 102 2.36 20.41 -13.99
CA LYS A 102 2.75 20.40 -12.58
C LYS A 102 2.01 19.31 -11.78
N VAL A 103 0.75 19.04 -12.12
CA VAL A 103 -0.05 17.99 -11.49
C VAL A 103 0.48 16.61 -11.90
N VAL A 104 0.80 16.44 -13.19
CA VAL A 104 1.37 15.20 -13.73
C VAL A 104 2.71 14.85 -13.06
N THR A 105 3.62 15.82 -12.99
CA THR A 105 4.94 15.62 -12.35
C THR A 105 4.82 15.32 -10.85
N THR A 106 3.92 16.02 -10.15
CA THR A 106 3.67 15.80 -8.72
C THR A 106 3.02 14.45 -8.45
N ALA A 107 2.09 14.00 -9.29
CA ALA A 107 1.46 12.69 -9.19
C ALA A 107 2.49 11.55 -9.33
N ARG A 108 3.37 11.64 -10.35
CA ARG A 108 4.47 10.68 -10.56
C ARG A 108 5.40 10.61 -9.35
N TYR A 109 5.87 11.77 -8.88
CA TYR A 109 6.75 11.85 -7.71
C TYR A 109 6.07 11.34 -6.43
N GLY A 110 4.78 11.64 -6.25
CA GLY A 110 3.98 11.15 -5.12
C GLY A 110 3.87 9.63 -5.11
N LYS A 111 3.54 9.01 -6.25
CA LYS A 111 3.44 7.56 -6.40
C LYS A 111 4.79 6.86 -6.14
N GLU A 112 5.88 7.42 -6.67
CA GLU A 112 7.23 6.89 -6.43
C GLU A 112 7.60 6.90 -4.94
N ARG A 113 7.28 7.99 -4.22
CA ARG A 113 7.55 8.06 -2.77
C ARG A 113 6.79 7.00 -1.97
N LEU A 114 5.55 6.70 -2.33
CA LEU A 114 4.78 5.63 -1.70
C LEU A 114 5.30 4.24 -2.02
N MET A 115 5.73 4.03 -3.26
CA MET A 115 6.40 2.78 -3.63
C MET A 115 7.70 2.61 -2.85
N LYS A 116 8.50 3.67 -2.72
CA LYS A 116 9.75 3.66 -1.95
C LYS A 116 9.53 3.34 -0.47
N SER A 117 8.55 3.97 0.17
CA SER A 117 8.24 3.66 1.58
C SER A 117 7.79 2.21 1.74
N THR A 118 6.93 1.73 0.83
CA THR A 118 6.46 0.34 0.83
C THR A 118 7.61 -0.64 0.62
N ALA A 119 8.52 -0.36 -0.31
CA ALA A 119 9.68 -1.19 -0.59
C ALA A 119 10.61 -1.30 0.64
N ILE A 120 10.85 -0.19 1.34
CA ILE A 120 11.63 -0.18 2.59
C ILE A 120 10.94 -1.04 3.66
N SER A 121 9.64 -0.89 3.86
CA SER A 121 8.88 -1.69 4.82
C SER A 121 8.91 -3.18 4.47
N ARG A 122 8.78 -3.55 3.19
CA ARG A 122 8.88 -4.95 2.74
C ARG A 122 10.28 -5.51 2.91
N ALA A 123 11.32 -4.74 2.59
CA ALA A 123 12.70 -5.17 2.79
C ALA A 123 12.98 -5.45 4.28
N ALA A 124 12.41 -4.63 5.18
CA ALA A 124 12.49 -4.87 6.61
C ALA A 124 11.70 -6.12 7.05
N SER A 125 10.51 -6.36 6.49
CA SER A 125 9.68 -7.52 6.86
C SER A 125 10.20 -8.85 6.30
N ILE A 126 10.87 -8.82 5.15
CA ILE A 126 11.53 -9.99 4.56
C ILE A 126 12.70 -10.45 5.43
N GLY A 127 13.19 -9.57 6.33
CA GLY A 127 13.99 -9.89 7.50
C GLY A 127 14.93 -11.05 7.24
N TYR A 128 16.12 -10.76 6.70
CA TYR A 128 17.18 -11.75 6.51
C TYR A 128 17.43 -12.46 7.83
N SER A 129 16.71 -13.55 8.05
CA SER A 129 16.88 -14.41 9.20
C SER A 129 17.95 -15.42 8.83
N TYR A 130 18.78 -15.75 9.81
CA TYR A 130 19.74 -16.80 9.61
C TYR A 130 19.01 -18.10 9.25
N PRO A 131 19.58 -18.92 8.34
CA PRO A 131 19.01 -20.23 8.02
C PRO A 131 18.79 -21.04 9.30
N GLN A 132 17.78 -21.91 9.30
CA GLN A 132 17.43 -22.75 10.46
C GLN A 132 18.58 -23.66 10.92
N ARG A 133 19.58 -23.90 10.06
CA ARG A 133 20.76 -24.73 10.35
C ARG A 133 21.99 -23.91 10.78
N MET A 134 21.87 -22.59 10.90
CA MET A 134 22.98 -21.76 11.33
C MET A 134 23.14 -21.84 12.85
N PRO A 135 24.30 -22.31 13.35
CA PRO A 135 24.52 -22.42 14.78
C PRO A 135 24.58 -21.03 15.42
N VAL A 136 24.01 -20.87 16.61
CA VAL A 136 24.05 -19.58 17.34
C VAL A 136 25.44 -19.24 17.88
N GLY A 137 26.33 -20.23 17.91
CA GLY A 137 27.68 -20.14 18.46
C GLY A 137 27.71 -20.15 19.99
N SER A 138 28.78 -20.72 20.57
CA SER A 138 28.98 -20.79 22.03
C SER A 138 29.23 -19.42 22.69
N GLY A 139 29.46 -18.37 21.89
CA GLY A 139 29.59 -16.99 22.37
C GLY A 139 28.28 -16.31 22.73
N ASN A 140 27.13 -16.80 22.24
CA ASN A 140 25.82 -16.22 22.52
C ASN A 140 25.22 -16.80 23.82
N ARG A 141 25.73 -16.32 24.95
CA ARG A 141 25.41 -16.88 26.29
C ARG A 141 23.92 -16.89 26.64
N LEU A 142 23.15 -15.90 26.18
CA LEU A 142 21.70 -15.84 26.40
C LEU A 142 20.97 -16.95 25.61
N ALA A 143 21.36 -17.20 24.36
CA ALA A 143 20.81 -18.28 23.56
C ALA A 143 21.21 -19.66 24.11
N THR A 144 22.47 -19.82 24.54
CA THR A 144 22.96 -21.06 25.15
C THR A 144 22.26 -21.36 26.47
N TYR A 145 21.98 -20.35 27.30
CA TYR A 145 21.21 -20.51 28.55
C TYR A 145 19.76 -20.93 28.28
N ASN A 146 19.17 -20.43 27.19
CA ASN A 146 17.84 -20.83 26.72
C ASN A 146 17.85 -22.12 25.89
N ASN A 147 18.98 -22.83 25.84
CA ASN A 147 19.19 -24.07 25.10
C ASN A 147 18.84 -23.98 23.59
N TRP A 148 19.04 -22.80 22.99
CA TRP A 148 18.90 -22.61 21.54
C TRP A 148 20.24 -22.92 20.86
N ASN A 149 20.29 -23.98 20.08
CA ASN A 149 21.50 -24.40 19.36
C ASN A 149 21.63 -23.76 17.98
N PHE A 150 20.49 -23.49 17.33
CA PHE A 150 20.39 -22.89 16.00
C PHE A 150 19.43 -21.71 16.01
N TYR A 151 19.60 -20.79 15.07
CA TYR A 151 18.66 -19.68 14.93
C TYR A 151 17.27 -20.20 14.56
N PRO A 152 16.19 -19.70 15.21
CA PRO A 152 14.84 -20.00 14.78
C PRO A 152 14.64 -19.36 13.40
N GLY A 153 14.68 -20.17 12.36
CA GLY A 153 14.44 -19.73 11.00
C GLY A 153 13.09 -19.00 10.89
N ASN A 154 12.95 -18.10 9.93
CA ASN A 154 11.65 -17.49 9.63
C ASN A 154 10.71 -18.61 9.10
N GLN A 155 9.51 -18.74 9.67
CA GLN A 155 8.50 -19.74 9.27
C GLN A 155 8.04 -19.59 7.81
N ASN A 156 8.39 -18.47 7.17
CA ASN A 156 8.09 -18.19 5.75
C ASN A 156 9.23 -18.58 4.79
N ALA A 157 10.29 -19.24 5.26
CA ALA A 157 11.30 -19.83 4.39
C ALA A 157 10.77 -21.18 3.87
N ASN A 158 10.67 -21.33 2.55
CA ASN A 158 10.19 -22.56 1.88
C ASN A 158 10.65 -23.84 2.59
N SER A 159 9.69 -24.60 3.12
CA SER A 159 9.87 -25.92 3.74
C SER A 159 10.19 -27.04 2.72
N ALA A 160 10.54 -26.69 1.49
CA ALA A 160 10.73 -27.63 0.38
C ALA A 160 12.06 -28.40 0.41
N THR A 161 12.90 -28.23 1.44
CA THR A 161 14.06 -29.10 1.64
C THR A 161 13.64 -30.19 2.61
N SER A 162 13.34 -31.38 2.08
CA SER A 162 13.07 -32.57 2.88
C SER A 162 14.26 -32.86 3.80
N THR A 163 13.94 -33.24 5.04
CA THR A 163 14.88 -33.83 5.99
C THR A 163 15.27 -35.21 5.47
N ASP A 164 16.21 -35.24 4.53
CA ASP A 164 16.95 -36.45 4.18
C ASP A 164 17.93 -36.71 5.33
N GLU A 165 17.41 -37.37 6.37
CA GLU A 165 18.22 -37.93 7.44
C GLU A 165 19.01 -39.09 6.84
N GLY A 166 20.32 -38.89 6.70
CA GLY A 166 21.26 -39.96 6.37
C GLY A 166 21.25 -40.99 7.49
N ASP A 167 20.38 -41.98 7.36
CA ASP A 167 20.41 -43.21 8.13
C ASP A 167 21.55 -44.08 7.59
N SER A 168 22.75 -43.85 8.12
CA SER A 168 23.85 -44.81 8.00
C SER A 168 23.84 -45.70 9.24
N GLU A 169 22.99 -46.73 9.22
CA GLU A 169 23.16 -47.91 10.06
C GLU A 169 24.52 -48.56 9.74
N GLU A 170 25.53 -48.21 10.52
CA GLU A 170 26.81 -48.92 10.54
C GLU A 170 26.59 -50.24 11.29
N SER A 171 26.37 -51.32 10.52
CA SER A 171 26.37 -52.70 11.03
C SER A 171 27.76 -53.06 11.57
N GLY A 172 27.82 -53.43 12.85
CA GLY A 172 28.96 -54.05 13.52
C GLY A 172 28.53 -54.80 14.76
#